data_AF-A0A0U2L880-F1
#
_entry.id   AF-A0A0U2L880-F1
#
_cell.length_a   1.000
_cell.length_b   1.000
_cell.length_c   1.000
_cell.angle_alpha   90.00
_cell.angle_beta   90.00
_cell.angle_gamma   90.00
#
_symmetry.space_group_name_H-M   'P 1'
#
loop_
_entity.id
_entity.type
_entity.pdbx_description
1 polymer ?
#
loop_
_entity_poly.entity_id
_entity_poly.type
_entity_poly.pdbx_seq_one_letter_code
_entity_poly.pdbx_strand_id
1 'polypeptide(L)'
;MFPAREPTLLVASFLLLLVVSTTNATQAADGCCSFPCQHRTVCMPSGGGQYTCDCTGSGYYGKNCEIPTYRTWICESLRPTPDTLHHLLVNYKWVWDIINNYLPSVHSWIITKVYLIRSRMVDSPSVYTSEHDY
;
A
#
# COMPACT_ATOMS: atom_id res chain seq x y z
N MET A 1 70.67 -6.00 -17.84
CA MET A 1 70.22 -4.60 -17.68
C MET A 1 68.69 -4.62 -17.66
N PHE A 2 68.10 -4.87 -16.49
CA PHE A 2 66.65 -4.84 -16.27
C PHE A 2 66.38 -3.67 -15.31
N PRO A 3 65.58 -2.66 -15.68
CA PRO A 3 65.36 -1.52 -14.82
C PRO A 3 64.52 -1.94 -13.61
N ALA A 4 64.96 -1.47 -12.43
CA ALA A 4 64.30 -1.67 -11.15
C ALA A 4 62.88 -1.09 -11.20
N ARG A 5 61.87 -1.95 -11.02
CA ARG A 5 60.47 -1.55 -10.92
C ARG A 5 60.27 -0.85 -9.58
N GLU A 6 60.02 0.47 -9.62
CA GLU A 6 59.86 1.30 -8.43
C GLU A 6 58.70 0.79 -7.55
N PRO A 7 58.93 0.56 -6.24
CA PRO A 7 57.92 0.03 -5.31
C PRO A 7 56.73 0.99 -5.11
N THR A 8 56.89 2.26 -5.48
CA THR A 8 55.89 3.32 -5.37
C THR A 8 54.68 3.11 -6.29
N LEU A 9 54.88 2.58 -7.50
CA LEU A 9 53.81 2.32 -8.48
C LEU A 9 52.90 1.17 -8.06
N LEU A 10 53.47 0.12 -7.45
CA LEU A 10 52.69 -1.02 -6.97
C LEU A 10 51.85 -0.65 -5.74
N VAL A 11 52.41 0.15 -4.83
CA VAL A 11 51.68 0.65 -3.65
C VAL A 11 50.55 1.60 -4.06
N ALA A 12 50.79 2.50 -5.02
CA ALA A 12 49.76 3.39 -5.55
C ALA A 12 48.63 2.62 -6.24
N SER A 13 48.95 1.58 -7.01
CA SER A 13 47.96 0.74 -7.69
C SER A 13 47.14 -0.11 -6.69
N PHE A 14 47.76 -0.61 -5.62
CA PHE A 14 47.08 -1.34 -4.55
C PHE A 14 46.16 -0.43 -3.73
N LEU A 15 46.61 0.80 -3.42
CA LEU A 15 45.78 1.81 -2.76
C LEU A 15 44.59 2.24 -3.62
N LEU A 16 44.77 2.43 -4.92
CA LEU A 16 43.68 2.72 -5.86
C LEU A 16 42.63 1.59 -5.90
N LEU A 17 43.08 0.33 -5.92
CA LEU A 17 42.18 -0.84 -5.88
C LEU A 17 41.41 -0.93 -4.55
N LEU A 18 42.05 -0.61 -3.42
CA LEU A 18 41.38 -0.56 -2.12
C LEU A 18 40.34 0.57 -2.06
N VAL A 19 40.64 1.75 -2.59
CA VAL A 19 39.68 2.87 -2.65
C VAL A 19 38.48 2.53 -3.52
N VAL A 20 38.69 1.89 -4.68
CA VAL A 20 37.60 1.43 -5.59
C VAL A 20 36.74 0.33 -4.94
N SER A 21 37.33 -0.51 -4.09
CA SER A 21 36.59 -1.57 -3.37
C SER A 21 35.66 -1.03 -2.27
N THR A 22 35.89 0.21 -1.80
CA THR A 22 35.07 0.84 -0.75
C THR A 22 33.91 1.68 -1.29
N THR A 23 33.88 1.96 -2.59
CA THR A 23 32.74 2.64 -3.23
C THR A 23 31.67 1.62 -3.62
N ASN A 24 31.19 0.83 -2.65
CA ASN A 24 29.84 0.30 -2.76
C ASN A 24 28.91 1.49 -2.56
N ALA A 25 28.50 2.11 -3.66
CA ALA A 25 27.29 2.91 -3.65
C ALA A 25 26.19 1.97 -3.14
N THR A 26 25.85 2.08 -1.87
CA THR A 26 24.58 1.56 -1.35
C THR A 26 23.52 2.31 -2.13
N GLN A 27 23.10 1.73 -3.25
CA GLN A 27 21.88 2.13 -3.91
C GLN A 27 20.81 1.85 -2.87
N ALA A 28 20.45 2.90 -2.14
CA ALA A 28 19.54 2.76 -1.03
C ALA A 28 18.26 2.20 -1.63
N ALA A 29 17.95 0.95 -1.27
CA ALA A 29 16.79 0.26 -1.78
C ALA A 29 15.57 1.15 -1.54
N ASP A 30 14.69 1.27 -2.54
CA ASP A 30 13.47 2.06 -2.41
C ASP A 30 12.69 1.58 -1.18
N GLY A 31 12.41 2.50 -0.27
CA GLY A 31 11.69 2.24 0.97
C GLY A 31 10.26 1.73 0.74
N CYS A 32 9.70 1.88 -0.46
CA CYS A 32 8.37 1.43 -0.82
C CYS A 32 8.31 -0.05 -1.29
N CYS A 33 9.43 -0.71 -1.58
CA CYS A 33 9.44 -2.10 -2.06
C CYS A 33 8.84 -3.12 -1.08
N SER A 34 8.82 -2.81 0.23
CA SER A 34 8.22 -3.67 1.25
C SER A 34 6.72 -3.45 1.43
N PHE A 35 6.10 -2.58 0.63
CA PHE A 35 4.71 -2.14 0.77
C PHE A 35 4.37 -1.74 2.22
N PRO A 36 5.11 -0.76 2.81
CA PRO A 36 4.96 -0.44 4.23
C PRO A 36 3.62 0.24 4.56
N CYS A 37 3.05 0.99 3.63
CA CYS A 37 1.83 1.76 3.84
C CYS A 37 0.58 0.86 3.76
N GLN A 38 -0.25 0.87 4.81
CA GLN A 38 -1.43 0.02 4.94
C GLN A 38 -2.69 0.70 4.38
N HIS A 39 -3.81 -0.05 4.31
CA HIS A 39 -5.14 0.49 4.01
C HIS A 39 -5.26 1.25 2.67
N ARG A 40 -4.51 0.83 1.63
CA ARG A 40 -4.51 1.42 0.28
C ARG A 40 -4.08 2.89 0.25
N THR A 41 -3.11 3.23 1.08
CA THR A 41 -2.49 4.57 1.11
C THR A 41 -1.28 4.66 0.18
N VAL A 42 -0.88 5.87 -0.18
CA VAL A 42 0.19 6.11 -1.17
C VAL A 42 1.55 6.11 -0.49
N CYS A 43 2.51 5.35 -1.03
CA CYS A 43 3.90 5.33 -0.57
C CYS A 43 4.75 6.27 -1.43
N MET A 44 5.48 7.19 -0.81
CA MET A 44 6.39 8.10 -1.47
C MET A 44 7.83 7.86 -1.00
N PRO A 45 8.75 7.45 -1.88
CA PRO A 45 10.14 7.28 -1.51
C PRO A 45 10.76 8.60 -1.06
N SER A 46 11.51 8.54 0.03
CA SER A 46 12.32 9.64 0.55
C SER A 46 13.80 9.24 0.39
N GLY A 47 14.64 10.16 -0.05
CA GLY A 47 16.04 9.86 -0.40
C GLY A 47 16.79 9.06 0.67
N GLY A 48 17.71 8.19 0.26
CA GLY A 48 18.47 7.35 1.18
C GLY A 48 17.70 6.13 1.72
N GLY A 49 16.73 5.61 0.97
CA GLY A 49 15.98 4.39 1.31
C GLY A 49 14.91 4.60 2.37
N GLN A 50 14.56 5.86 2.63
CA GLN A 50 13.45 6.23 3.49
C GLN A 50 12.15 6.26 2.69
N TYR A 51 11.02 6.35 3.37
CA TYR A 51 9.70 6.50 2.74
C TYR A 51 8.78 7.31 3.64
N THR A 52 7.75 7.88 3.03
CA THR A 52 6.64 8.54 3.71
C THR A 52 5.33 8.03 3.13
N CYS A 53 4.34 7.75 3.99
CA CYS A 53 3.00 7.36 3.56
C CYS A 53 2.05 8.57 3.57
N ASP A 54 1.32 8.80 2.48
CA ASP A 54 0.18 9.73 2.48
C ASP A 54 -1.09 9.01 2.94
N CYS A 55 -1.47 9.26 4.20
CA CYS A 55 -2.66 8.67 4.80
C CYS A 55 -3.96 9.44 4.48
N THR A 56 -3.93 10.48 3.65
CA THR A 56 -5.08 11.35 3.38
C THR A 56 -6.28 10.56 2.87
N GLY A 57 -7.47 10.83 3.43
CA GLY A 57 -8.72 10.19 2.99
C GLY A 57 -8.91 8.73 3.44
N SER A 58 -7.89 8.07 4.00
CA SER A 58 -7.98 6.67 4.46
C SER A 58 -8.72 6.52 5.80
N GLY A 59 -8.75 7.57 6.62
CA GLY A 59 -9.24 7.50 8.00
C GLY A 59 -8.26 6.81 8.97
N TYR A 60 -7.00 6.68 8.58
CA TYR A 60 -5.88 6.19 9.39
C TYR A 60 -4.77 7.25 9.49
N TYR A 61 -3.88 7.08 10.48
CA TYR A 61 -2.68 7.87 10.68
C TYR A 61 -1.55 7.00 11.25
N GLY A 62 -0.37 7.57 11.47
CA GLY A 62 0.82 6.84 11.90
C GLY A 62 1.87 6.81 10.79
N LYS A 63 3.00 6.12 11.02
CA LYS A 63 4.10 6.06 10.05
C LYS A 63 3.70 5.28 8.80
N ASN A 64 2.89 4.25 8.99
CA ASN A 64 2.47 3.26 8.00
C ASN A 64 0.96 3.31 7.77
N CYS A 65 0.28 4.36 8.24
CA CYS A 65 -1.18 4.48 8.25
C CYS A 65 -1.86 3.30 8.97
N GLU A 66 -1.31 2.90 10.11
CA GLU A 66 -1.70 1.73 10.90
C GLU A 66 -2.72 2.06 12.01
N ILE A 67 -2.82 3.32 12.41
CA ILE A 67 -3.65 3.73 13.55
C ILE A 67 -4.99 4.28 13.05
N PRO A 68 -6.13 3.66 13.36
CA PRO A 68 -7.42 4.13 12.91
C PRO A 68 -7.86 5.39 13.67
N THR A 69 -8.57 6.28 12.97
CA THR A 69 -9.38 7.31 13.65
C THR A 69 -10.57 6.66 14.38
N TYR A 70 -11.15 7.37 15.36
CA TYR A 70 -12.28 6.86 16.14
C TYR A 70 -13.46 6.36 15.27
N ARG A 71 -13.81 7.09 14.21
CA ARG A 71 -14.89 6.69 13.30
C ARG A 71 -14.54 5.42 12.54
N THR A 72 -13.32 5.34 11.99
CA THR A 72 -12.84 4.16 11.26
C THR A 72 -12.81 2.93 12.16
N TRP A 73 -12.30 3.08 13.39
CA TRP A 73 -12.26 2.01 14.38
C TRP A 73 -13.67 1.44 14.65
N ILE A 74 -14.67 2.29 14.87
CA ILE A 74 -16.06 1.83 15.06
C ILE A 74 -16.58 1.10 13.82
N CYS A 75 -16.41 1.69 12.63
CA CYS A 75 -16.92 1.12 11.39
C CYS A 75 -16.30 -0.26 11.09
N GLU A 76 -14.98 -0.41 11.25
CA GLU A 76 -14.30 -1.69 11.05
C GLU A 76 -14.67 -2.71 12.14
N SER A 77 -14.87 -2.27 13.39
CA SER A 77 -15.31 -3.17 14.47
C SER A 77 -16.74 -3.70 14.25
N LEU A 78 -17.60 -2.92 13.60
CA LEU A 78 -18.97 -3.31 13.27
C LEU A 78 -19.09 -4.01 11.91
N ARG A 79 -18.03 -4.01 11.10
CA ARG A 79 -18.06 -4.59 9.76
C ARG A 79 -18.13 -6.13 9.88
N PRO A 80 -19.16 -6.79 9.34
CA PRO A 80 -19.21 -8.24 9.34
C PRO A 80 -18.13 -8.81 8.43
N THR A 81 -17.65 -10.01 8.75
CA THR A 81 -16.73 -10.74 7.87
C THR A 81 -17.42 -11.07 6.54
N PRO A 82 -16.66 -11.24 5.44
CA PRO A 82 -17.23 -11.63 4.15
C PRO A 82 -18.07 -12.90 4.22
N ASP A 83 -17.66 -13.90 5.02
CA ASP A 83 -18.39 -15.16 5.20
C ASP A 83 -19.70 -14.96 5.96
N THR A 84 -19.67 -14.18 7.05
CA THR A 84 -20.89 -13.83 7.79
C THR A 84 -21.87 -13.06 6.91
N LEU A 85 -21.37 -12.08 6.14
CA LEU A 85 -22.19 -11.32 5.21
C LEU A 85 -22.78 -12.22 4.13
N HIS A 86 -21.99 -13.10 3.52
CA HIS A 86 -22.47 -14.06 2.53
C HIS A 86 -23.57 -14.94 3.13
N HIS A 87 -23.34 -15.49 4.32
CA HIS A 87 -24.31 -16.32 5.01
C HIS A 87 -25.64 -15.59 5.26
N LEU A 88 -25.59 -14.33 5.69
CA LEU A 88 -26.77 -13.48 5.89
C LEU A 88 -27.54 -13.22 4.58
N LEU A 89 -26.81 -13.00 3.48
CA LEU A 89 -27.41 -12.71 2.18
C LEU A 89 -28.09 -13.93 1.54
N VAL A 90 -27.61 -15.15 1.79
CA VAL A 90 -28.09 -16.34 1.05
C VAL A 90 -28.98 -17.29 1.85
N ASN A 91 -28.83 -17.39 3.18
CA ASN A 91 -29.52 -18.44 3.96
C ASN A 91 -30.92 -18.04 4.45
N TYR A 92 -31.22 -16.74 4.56
CA TYR A 92 -32.46 -16.25 5.15
C TYR A 92 -33.52 -15.89 4.11
N LYS A 93 -33.92 -16.87 3.28
CA LYS A 93 -34.86 -16.63 2.16
C LYS A 93 -36.14 -15.89 2.57
N TRP A 94 -36.76 -16.27 3.70
CA TRP A 94 -37.99 -15.64 4.17
C TRP A 94 -37.83 -14.13 4.45
N VAL A 95 -36.67 -13.71 4.99
CA VAL A 95 -36.37 -12.29 5.24
C VAL A 95 -36.27 -11.53 3.93
N TRP A 96 -35.54 -12.10 2.96
CA TRP A 96 -35.38 -11.49 1.63
C TRP A 96 -36.68 -11.43 0.84
N ASP A 97 -37.54 -12.45 0.94
CA ASP A 97 -38.86 -12.42 0.32
C ASP A 97 -39.73 -11.30 0.91
N ILE A 98 -39.60 -11.00 2.22
CA ILE A 98 -40.27 -9.85 2.84
C ILE A 98 -39.72 -8.53 2.28
N ILE A 99 -38.40 -8.36 2.28
CA ILE A 99 -37.73 -7.13 1.84
C ILE A 99 -38.06 -6.83 0.38
N ASN A 100 -38.00 -7.85 -0.49
CA ASN A 100 -38.14 -7.67 -1.93
C ASN A 100 -39.59 -7.40 -2.36
N ASN A 101 -40.58 -8.02 -1.70
CA ASN A 101 -41.97 -7.92 -2.13
C ASN A 101 -42.80 -6.88 -1.35
N TYR A 102 -42.48 -6.64 -0.08
CA TYR A 102 -43.29 -5.80 0.81
C TYR A 102 -42.59 -4.49 1.19
N LEU A 103 -41.27 -4.35 1.01
CA LEU A 103 -40.50 -3.18 1.45
C LEU A 103 -39.64 -2.58 0.30
N PRO A 104 -40.24 -2.00 -0.75
CA PRO A 104 -39.53 -1.53 -1.94
C PRO A 104 -38.49 -0.43 -1.63
N SER A 105 -38.76 0.44 -0.67
CA SER A 105 -37.81 1.48 -0.23
C SER A 105 -36.56 0.87 0.41
N VAL A 106 -36.72 -0.20 1.19
CA VAL A 106 -35.61 -0.91 1.85
C VAL A 106 -34.78 -1.63 0.81
N HIS A 107 -35.42 -2.36 -0.12
CA HIS A 107 -34.73 -3.01 -1.22
C HIS A 107 -33.89 -2.02 -2.05
N SER A 108 -34.48 -0.90 -2.46
CA SER A 108 -33.78 0.15 -3.22
C SER A 108 -32.60 0.74 -2.42
N TRP A 109 -32.79 0.99 -1.12
CA TRP A 109 -31.73 1.46 -0.23
C TRP A 109 -30.59 0.44 -0.11
N ILE A 110 -30.88 -0.84 0.11
CA ILE A 110 -29.87 -1.91 0.20
C ILE A 110 -29.05 -1.98 -1.08
N ILE A 111 -29.72 -2.08 -2.24
CA ILE A 111 -29.06 -2.20 -3.54
C ILE A 111 -28.21 -0.96 -3.82
N THR A 112 -28.72 0.25 -3.54
CA THR A 112 -27.96 1.49 -3.67
C THR A 112 -26.70 1.47 -2.79
N LYS A 113 -26.81 1.02 -1.54
CA LYS A 113 -25.65 0.90 -0.66
C LYS A 113 -24.64 -0.13 -1.16
N VAL A 114 -25.09 -1.27 -1.67
CA VAL A 114 -24.20 -2.28 -2.28
C VAL A 114 -23.42 -1.70 -3.45
N TYR A 115 -24.08 -0.99 -4.37
CA TYR A 115 -23.40 -0.34 -5.49
C TYR A 115 -22.39 0.71 -5.01
N LEU A 116 -22.79 1.60 -4.11
CA LEU A 116 -21.92 2.67 -3.62
C LEU A 116 -20.72 2.16 -2.80
N ILE A 117 -20.86 1.04 -2.10
CA ILE A 117 -19.75 0.45 -1.34
C ILE A 117 -18.77 -0.22 -2.31
N ARG A 118 -19.27 -0.92 -3.33
CA ARG A 118 -18.42 -1.56 -4.33
C ARG A 118 -17.72 -0.56 -5.24
N SER A 119 -18.40 0.51 -5.65
CA SER A 119 -17.83 1.54 -6.52
C SER A 119 -16.68 2.29 -5.85
N ARG A 120 -16.72 2.48 -4.53
CA ARG A 120 -15.65 3.15 -3.77
C ARG A 120 -14.34 2.37 -3.67
N MET A 121 -14.31 1.10 -4.09
CA MET A 121 -13.06 0.33 -4.15
C MET A 121 -12.29 0.54 -5.46
N VAL A 122 -12.86 1.28 -6.40
CA VAL A 122 -12.28 1.60 -7.71
C VAL A 122 -11.96 3.10 -7.74
N ASP A 123 -10.72 3.44 -8.05
CA ASP A 123 -10.28 4.81 -8.17
C ASP A 123 -10.79 5.43 -9.49
N SER A 124 -11.44 6.59 -9.39
CA SER A 124 -11.94 7.36 -10.52
C SER A 124 -11.62 8.84 -10.31
N PRO A 125 -10.75 9.46 -11.14
CA PRO A 125 -10.08 8.90 -12.32
C PRO A 125 -9.01 7.84 -11.99
N SER A 126 -8.56 7.08 -13.00
CA SER A 126 -7.46 6.12 -12.83
C SER A 126 -6.17 6.83 -12.43
N VAL A 127 -5.55 6.40 -11.34
CA VAL A 127 -4.34 7.03 -10.78
C VAL A 127 -3.06 6.49 -11.40
N TYR A 128 -2.99 5.18 -11.66
CA TYR A 128 -1.74 4.50 -12.06
C TYR A 128 -1.84 3.86 -13.45
N THR A 129 -0.70 3.79 -14.14
CA THR A 129 -0.51 3.04 -15.39
C THR A 129 0.77 2.22 -15.30
N SER A 130 1.04 1.33 -16.25
CA SER A 130 2.30 0.58 -16.26
C SER A 130 3.55 1.45 -16.46
N GLU A 131 3.38 2.68 -16.94
CA GLU A 131 4.46 3.65 -17.15
C GLU A 131 4.59 4.65 -15.99
N HIS A 132 3.53 4.84 -15.20
CA HIS A 132 3.46 5.83 -14.14
C HIS A 132 2.82 5.25 -12.87
N ASP A 133 3.65 5.14 -11.83
CA ASP A 133 3.27 4.64 -10.50
C ASP A 133 2.95 5.80 -9.50
N TYR A 134 2.68 7.01 -10.00
CA TYR A 134 2.39 8.21 -9.20
C TYR A 134 1.29 9.09 -9.80
#